data_AF-A0A0F5YJU2-F1
#
_entry.id   AF-A0A0F5YJU2-F1
#
_cell.length_a   1.000
_cell.length_b   1.000
_cell.length_c   1.000
_cell.angle_alpha   90.00
_cell.angle_beta   90.00
_cell.angle_gamma   90.00
#
_symmetry.space_group_name_H-M   'P 1'
#
loop_
_entity.id
_entity.type
_entity.pdbx_description
1 polymer ?
#
loop_
_entity_poly.entity_id
_entity_poly.type
_entity_poly.pdbx_seq_one_letter_code
_entity_poly.pdbx_strand_id
1 'polypeptide(L)'
;MTQELDQTQKLAQKNTRATAFLTLFFPLLGYIYTGRYKALLVSLGIFVGVAGICIAGDPNLEDEEDFILGLQVLYGVGTALENSRAVSQAKKRLQEPKFPAINPDRQKIQLLRLAKAQGEVTLADCVLEINCSAPEVRLLLEELQREDLMIVGNRERDGAVVYRII
;
A
#
# COMPACT_ATOMS: atom_id res chain seq x y z
N MET A 1 -11.30 15.71 0.63
CA MET A 1 -10.82 14.40 1.08
C MET A 1 -11.78 13.35 0.55
N THR A 2 -11.33 12.38 -0.24
CA THR A 2 -12.24 11.41 -0.90
C THR A 2 -12.76 10.39 0.11
N GLN A 3 -14.01 9.95 -0.04
CA GLN A 3 -14.68 8.99 0.85
C GLN A 3 -13.89 7.68 1.04
N GLU A 4 -13.16 7.23 0.01
CA GLU A 4 -12.31 6.04 0.08
C GLU A 4 -11.06 6.23 0.97
N LEU A 5 -10.54 7.45 1.06
CA LEU A 5 -9.36 7.75 1.88
C LEU A 5 -9.72 7.66 3.38
N ASP A 6 -10.88 8.19 3.76
CA ASP A 6 -11.40 8.12 5.14
C ASP A 6 -11.69 6.67 5.57
N GLN A 7 -12.28 5.86 4.68
CA GLN A 7 -12.50 4.44 4.94
C GLN A 7 -11.20 3.67 5.11
N THR A 8 -10.20 3.95 4.28
CA THR A 8 -8.87 3.32 4.39
C THR A 8 -8.17 3.71 5.69
N GLN A 9 -8.29 4.96 6.12
CA GLN A 9 -7.79 5.43 7.41
C GLN A 9 -8.45 4.72 8.59
N LYS A 10 -9.79 4.65 8.62
CA LYS A 10 -10.55 3.95 9.66
C LYS A 10 -10.18 2.47 9.74
N LEU A 11 -9.98 1.82 8.58
CA LEU A 11 -9.57 0.42 8.51
C LEU A 11 -8.14 0.22 9.02
N ALA A 12 -7.20 1.10 8.66
CA ALA A 12 -5.81 1.02 9.07
C ALA A 12 -5.61 1.24 10.57
N GLN A 13 -6.51 1.96 11.24
CA GLN A 13 -6.47 2.13 12.70
C GLN A 13 -6.83 0.84 13.48
N LYS A 14 -7.43 -0.17 12.82
CA LYS A 14 -7.83 -1.42 13.47
C LYS A 14 -6.63 -2.31 13.82
N ASN A 15 -6.77 -3.13 14.85
CA ASN A 15 -5.72 -4.07 15.24
C ASN A 15 -5.81 -5.35 14.39
N THR A 16 -4.76 -5.62 13.61
CA THR A 16 -4.68 -6.76 12.69
C THR A 16 -4.85 -8.12 13.39
N ARG A 17 -4.29 -8.27 14.60
CA ARG A 17 -4.39 -9.52 15.38
C ARG A 17 -5.80 -9.70 15.93
N ALA A 18 -6.41 -8.63 16.45
CA ALA A 18 -7.79 -8.66 16.92
C ALA A 18 -8.76 -8.98 15.77
N THR A 19 -8.53 -8.40 14.58
CA THR A 19 -9.30 -8.75 13.37
C THR A 19 -9.16 -10.23 13.03
N ALA A 20 -7.93 -10.77 13.01
CA ALA A 20 -7.70 -12.18 12.69
C ALA A 20 -8.41 -13.12 13.68
N PHE A 21 -8.23 -12.89 14.99
CA PHE A 21 -8.85 -13.69 16.03
C PHE A 21 -10.39 -13.60 15.96
N LEU A 22 -10.94 -12.39 15.91
CA LEU A 22 -12.39 -12.19 15.87
C LEU A 22 -13.01 -12.82 14.62
N THR A 23 -12.38 -12.66 13.45
CA THR A 23 -12.91 -13.21 12.20
C THR A 23 -12.78 -14.73 12.14
N LEU A 24 -11.75 -15.33 12.75
CA LEU A 24 -11.57 -16.78 12.75
C LEU A 24 -12.70 -17.50 13.50
N PHE A 25 -13.05 -17.01 14.68
CA PHE A 25 -14.09 -17.63 15.52
C PHE A 25 -15.50 -17.12 15.19
N PHE A 26 -15.60 -15.87 14.71
CA PHE A 26 -16.86 -15.21 14.40
C PHE A 26 -16.74 -14.41 13.10
N PRO A 27 -16.78 -15.06 11.92
CA PRO A 27 -16.57 -14.40 10.63
C PRO A 27 -17.43 -13.16 10.43
N LEU A 28 -18.71 -13.23 10.81
CA LEU A 28 -19.65 -12.11 10.74
C LEU A 28 -19.18 -10.91 11.58
N LEU A 29 -18.82 -11.14 12.85
CA LEU A 29 -18.35 -10.09 13.76
C LEU A 29 -17.03 -9.48 13.28
N GLY A 30 -16.15 -10.30 12.71
CA GLY A 30 -14.90 -9.86 12.11
C GLY A 30 -15.09 -8.80 11.03
N TYR A 31 -16.03 -9.03 10.10
CA TYR A 31 -16.33 -8.07 9.02
C TYR A 31 -17.10 -6.84 9.49
N ILE A 32 -17.98 -6.98 10.49
CA ILE A 32 -18.66 -5.84 11.13
C ILE A 32 -17.63 -4.93 11.80
N TYR A 33 -16.67 -5.52 12.54
CA TYR A 33 -15.60 -4.79 13.22
C TYR A 33 -14.71 -4.00 12.24
N THR A 34 -14.43 -4.55 11.05
CA THR A 34 -13.66 -3.87 10.00
C THR A 34 -14.50 -2.98 9.09
N GLY A 35 -15.83 -2.99 9.22
CA GLY A 35 -16.75 -2.21 8.39
C GLY A 35 -16.82 -2.67 6.93
N ARG A 36 -16.41 -3.92 6.63
CA ARG A 36 -16.26 -4.44 5.26
C ARG A 36 -17.47 -5.27 4.81
N TYR A 37 -18.65 -4.67 4.86
CA TYR A 37 -19.94 -5.33 4.56
C TYR A 37 -20.05 -5.91 3.14
N LYS A 38 -19.43 -5.27 2.14
CA LYS A 38 -19.41 -5.83 0.77
C LYS A 38 -18.62 -7.14 0.71
N ALA A 39 -17.46 -7.19 1.36
CA ALA A 39 -16.64 -8.40 1.41
C ALA A 39 -17.30 -9.52 2.20
N LEU A 40 -18.03 -9.18 3.28
CA LEU A 40 -18.89 -10.12 4.01
C LEU A 40 -19.91 -10.79 3.09
N LEU A 41 -20.69 -10.01 2.33
CA LEU A 41 -21.73 -10.56 1.46
C LEU A 41 -21.15 -11.45 0.36
N VAL A 42 -20.00 -11.05 -0.21
CA VAL A 42 -19.31 -11.86 -1.22
C VAL A 42 -18.79 -13.16 -0.63
N SER A 43 -18.13 -13.14 0.53
CA SER A 43 -17.58 -14.35 1.15
C SER A 43 -18.68 -15.31 1.60
N LEU A 44 -19.78 -14.78 2.16
CA LEU A 44 -20.95 -15.58 2.53
C LEU A 44 -21.61 -16.21 1.29
N GLY A 45 -21.76 -15.44 0.21
CA GLY A 45 -22.32 -15.94 -1.04
C GLY A 45 -21.47 -17.07 -1.65
N ILE A 46 -20.14 -16.93 -1.62
CA ILE A 46 -19.22 -18.00 -2.05
C ILE A 46 -19.38 -19.24 -1.16
N PHE A 47 -19.41 -19.07 0.17
CA PHE A 47 -19.57 -20.19 1.09
C PHE A 47 -20.87 -20.96 0.87
N VAL A 48 -22.00 -20.26 0.82
CA VAL A 48 -23.31 -20.86 0.58
C VAL A 48 -23.37 -21.49 -0.82
N GLY A 49 -22.78 -20.84 -1.83
CA GLY A 49 -22.72 -21.36 -3.19
C GLY A 49 -21.92 -22.67 -3.29
N VAL A 50 -20.74 -22.73 -2.66
CA VAL A 50 -19.91 -23.95 -2.63
C VAL A 50 -20.62 -25.05 -1.84
N ALA A 51 -21.13 -24.75 -0.65
CA ALA A 51 -21.89 -25.71 0.16
C ALA A 51 -23.08 -26.30 -0.64
N GLY A 52 -23.86 -25.44 -1.28
CA GLY A 52 -25.02 -25.83 -2.06
C GLY A 52 -24.67 -26.68 -3.28
N ILE A 53 -23.57 -26.39 -3.99
CA ILE A 53 -23.11 -27.22 -5.11
C ILE A 53 -22.68 -28.61 -4.63
N CYS A 54 -21.96 -28.69 -3.51
CA CYS A 54 -21.52 -29.97 -2.95
C CYS A 54 -22.72 -30.83 -2.54
N ILE A 55 -23.66 -30.27 -1.76
CA ILE A 55 -24.85 -30.99 -1.28
C ILE A 55 -25.77 -31.38 -2.45
N ALA A 56 -25.93 -30.52 -3.46
CA ALA A 56 -26.73 -30.86 -4.64
C ALA A 56 -26.10 -31.99 -5.49
N GLY A 57 -24.76 -32.12 -5.47
CA GLY A 57 -24.04 -33.18 -6.16
C GLY A 57 -24.08 -34.52 -5.43
N ASP A 58 -24.06 -34.50 -4.10
CA ASP A 58 -24.25 -35.66 -3.24
C ASP A 58 -25.05 -35.27 -1.97
N PRO A 59 -26.37 -35.57 -1.94
CA PRO A 59 -27.23 -35.21 -0.82
C PRO A 59 -26.82 -35.85 0.52
N ASN A 60 -26.07 -36.96 0.50
CA ASN A 60 -25.62 -37.59 1.74
C ASN A 60 -24.63 -36.71 2.52
N LEU A 61 -24.00 -35.73 1.87
CA LEU A 61 -23.09 -34.78 2.52
C LEU A 61 -23.79 -33.81 3.48
N GLU A 62 -25.11 -33.63 3.36
CA GLU A 62 -25.87 -32.74 4.27
C GLU A 62 -25.86 -33.25 5.71
N ASP A 63 -25.90 -34.58 5.88
CA ASP A 63 -25.88 -35.25 7.17
C ASP A 63 -24.45 -35.59 7.64
N GLU A 64 -23.43 -35.32 6.81
CA GLU A 64 -22.04 -35.60 7.13
C GLU A 64 -21.42 -34.44 7.94
N GLU A 65 -21.43 -34.58 9.27
CA GLU A 65 -20.91 -33.56 10.20
C GLU A 65 -19.47 -33.15 9.90
N ASP A 66 -18.61 -34.09 9.51
CA ASP A 66 -17.20 -33.84 9.17
C ASP A 66 -17.06 -32.95 7.94
N PHE A 67 -17.93 -33.14 6.93
CA PHE A 67 -17.94 -32.30 5.73
C PHE A 67 -18.33 -30.86 6.08
N ILE A 68 -19.42 -30.69 6.82
CA ILE A 68 -19.91 -29.36 7.25
C ILE A 68 -18.89 -28.66 8.14
N LEU A 69 -18.31 -29.37 9.12
CA LEU A 69 -17.28 -28.84 9.99
C LEU A 69 -16.02 -28.44 9.21
N GLY A 70 -15.57 -29.28 8.29
CA GLY A 70 -14.43 -29.00 7.41
C GLY A 70 -14.65 -27.73 6.58
N LEU A 71 -15.84 -27.58 6.00
CA LEU A 71 -16.20 -26.40 5.22
C LEU A 71 -16.26 -25.12 6.09
N GLN A 72 -16.82 -25.21 7.31
CA GLN A 72 -16.85 -24.11 8.26
C GLN A 72 -15.45 -23.67 8.69
N VAL A 73 -14.56 -24.63 9.00
CA VAL A 73 -13.16 -24.33 9.36
C VAL A 73 -12.44 -23.65 8.20
N LEU A 74 -12.58 -24.17 6.97
CA LEU A 74 -11.99 -23.57 5.78
C LEU A 74 -12.49 -22.13 5.56
N TYR A 75 -13.80 -21.92 5.74
CA TYR A 75 -14.40 -20.59 5.65
C TYR A 75 -13.88 -19.62 6.71
N GLY A 76 -13.80 -20.05 7.97
CA GLY A 76 -13.27 -19.24 9.07
C GLY A 76 -11.81 -18.84 8.85
N VAL A 77 -10.96 -19.79 8.44
CA VAL A 77 -9.55 -19.51 8.13
C VAL A 77 -9.42 -18.58 6.93
N GLY A 78 -10.16 -18.85 5.84
CA GLY A 78 -10.12 -18.04 4.63
C GLY A 78 -10.53 -16.59 4.87
N THR A 79 -11.64 -16.38 5.57
CA THR A 79 -12.15 -15.04 5.92
C THR A 79 -11.22 -14.31 6.90
N ALA A 80 -10.65 -15.00 7.89
CA ALA A 80 -9.70 -14.39 8.82
C ALA A 80 -8.42 -13.91 8.13
N LEU A 81 -7.88 -14.70 7.19
CA LEU A 81 -6.73 -14.33 6.39
C LEU A 81 -7.05 -13.13 5.48
N GLU A 82 -8.18 -13.17 4.78
CA GLU A 82 -8.61 -12.08 3.89
C GLU A 82 -8.80 -10.76 4.67
N ASN A 83 -9.53 -10.80 5.78
CA ASN A 83 -9.89 -9.61 6.53
C ASN A 83 -8.67 -9.01 7.27
N SER A 84 -7.77 -9.85 7.79
CA SER A 84 -6.51 -9.39 8.39
C SER A 84 -5.53 -8.81 7.36
N ARG A 85 -5.44 -9.40 6.16
CA ARG A 85 -4.65 -8.85 5.05
C ARG A 85 -5.14 -7.47 4.64
N ALA A 86 -6.45 -7.25 4.58
CA ALA A 86 -7.01 -5.94 4.25
C ALA A 86 -6.59 -4.85 5.26
N VAL A 87 -6.64 -5.14 6.57
CA VAL A 87 -6.15 -4.21 7.61
C VAL A 87 -4.65 -3.97 7.48
N SER A 88 -3.87 -5.01 7.24
CA SER A 88 -2.41 -4.91 7.07
C SER A 88 -2.03 -4.05 5.84
N GLN A 89 -2.69 -4.27 4.70
CA GLN A 89 -2.48 -3.49 3.49
C GLN A 89 -2.91 -2.03 3.66
N ALA A 90 -4.04 -1.78 4.33
CA ALA A 90 -4.48 -0.41 4.63
C ALA A 90 -3.43 0.36 5.46
N LYS A 91 -2.78 -0.31 6.43
CA LYS A 91 -1.67 0.27 7.19
C LYS A 91 -0.47 0.58 6.31
N LYS A 92 -0.05 -0.36 5.46
CA LYS A 92 1.08 -0.16 4.54
C LYS A 92 0.86 1.04 3.61
N ARG A 93 -0.33 1.15 3.01
CA ARG A 93 -0.70 2.26 2.11
C ARG A 93 -0.69 3.65 2.78
N LEU A 94 -0.81 3.72 4.10
CA LEU A 94 -0.72 4.98 4.84
C LEU A 94 0.68 5.26 5.38
N GLN A 95 1.52 4.22 5.53
CA GLN A 95 2.92 4.36 5.92
C GLN A 95 3.82 4.63 4.72
N GLU A 96 3.42 4.22 3.52
CA GLU A 96 4.14 4.56 2.29
C GLU A 96 4.08 6.08 2.08
N PRO A 97 5.23 6.78 2.09
CA PRO A 97 5.25 8.18 1.70
C PRO A 97 4.78 8.27 0.26
N LYS A 98 3.71 9.04 0.03
CA LYS A 98 3.15 9.27 -1.31
C LYS A 98 4.09 10.20 -2.08
N PHE A 99 5.17 9.65 -2.60
CA PHE A 99 5.92 10.32 -3.65
C PHE A 99 5.18 10.10 -4.97
N PRO A 100 5.01 11.14 -5.80
CA PRO A 100 4.40 11.00 -7.11
C PRO A 100 5.25 10.03 -7.95
N ALA A 101 4.58 9.22 -8.78
CA ALA A 101 5.27 8.30 -9.69
C ALA A 101 6.29 9.07 -10.54
N ILE A 102 7.53 8.59 -10.54
CA ILE A 102 8.69 9.18 -11.22
C ILE A 102 8.42 9.20 -12.73
N ASN A 103 8.31 10.39 -13.31
CA ASN A 103 8.57 10.57 -14.73
C ASN A 103 9.99 11.15 -14.84
N PRO A 104 10.99 10.30 -15.13
CA PRO A 104 12.40 10.66 -14.97
C PRO A 104 12.77 11.86 -15.86
N ASP A 105 12.27 11.92 -17.09
CA ASP A 105 12.60 13.00 -18.02
C ASP A 105 12.04 14.35 -17.55
N ARG A 106 10.78 14.37 -17.11
CA ARG A 106 10.16 15.61 -16.60
C ARG A 106 10.85 16.10 -15.33
N GLN A 107 11.21 15.19 -14.44
CA GLN A 107 11.87 15.52 -13.18
C GLN A 107 13.31 15.97 -13.38
N LYS A 108 14.07 15.33 -14.29
CA LYS A 108 15.39 15.81 -14.72
C LYS A 108 15.33 17.25 -15.22
N ILE A 109 14.36 17.57 -16.09
CA ILE A 109 14.16 18.94 -16.59
C ILE A 109 13.82 19.92 -15.46
N GLN A 110 13.02 19.52 -14.46
CA GLN A 110 12.71 20.35 -13.30
C GLN A 110 13.94 20.64 -12.46
N LEU A 111 14.77 19.63 -12.17
CA LEU A 111 16.02 19.79 -11.43
C LEU A 111 17.01 20.72 -12.17
N LEU A 112 17.13 20.56 -13.48
CA LEU A 112 17.94 21.47 -14.30
C LEU A 112 17.39 22.90 -14.30
N ARG A 113 16.07 23.09 -14.34
CA ARG A 113 15.47 24.43 -14.22
C ARG A 113 15.74 25.06 -12.85
N LEU A 114 15.64 24.27 -11.79
CA LEU A 114 15.92 24.72 -10.42
C LEU A 114 17.38 25.16 -10.29
N ALA A 115 18.32 24.33 -10.72
CA ALA A 115 19.75 24.63 -10.68
C ALA A 115 20.10 25.86 -11.55
N LYS A 116 19.42 26.06 -12.68
CA LYS A 116 19.59 27.27 -13.50
C LYS A 116 19.10 28.54 -12.80
N ALA A 117 18.04 28.45 -12.02
CA ALA A 117 17.46 29.58 -11.32
C ALA A 117 18.25 29.96 -10.05
N GLN A 118 18.74 28.97 -9.31
CA GLN A 118 19.41 29.17 -8.02
C GLN A 118 20.94 29.15 -8.11
N GLY A 119 21.50 28.69 -9.22
CA GLY A 119 22.94 28.49 -9.42
C GLY A 119 23.45 27.22 -8.73
N GLU A 120 23.28 27.13 -7.41
CA GLU A 120 23.70 25.99 -6.59
C GLU A 120 22.52 25.42 -5.79
N VAL A 121 22.23 24.14 -5.98
CA VAL A 121 21.12 23.45 -5.29
C VAL A 121 21.63 22.33 -4.41
N THR A 122 21.05 22.17 -3.22
CA THR A 122 21.35 21.03 -2.34
C THR A 122 20.42 19.86 -2.66
N LEU A 123 20.76 18.67 -2.16
CA LEU A 123 19.85 17.51 -2.24
C LEU A 123 18.49 17.81 -1.59
N ALA A 124 18.46 18.61 -0.52
CA ALA A 124 17.23 19.01 0.15
C ALA A 124 16.36 19.90 -0.76
N ASP A 125 16.95 20.87 -1.45
CA ASP A 125 16.23 21.74 -2.39
C ASP A 125 15.61 20.92 -3.53
N CYS A 126 16.37 19.96 -4.06
CA CYS A 126 15.90 19.03 -5.08
C CYS A 126 14.72 18.18 -4.56
N VAL A 127 14.84 17.57 -3.38
CA VAL A 127 13.77 16.78 -2.75
C VAL A 127 12.50 17.59 -2.57
N LEU A 128 12.62 18.86 -2.16
CA LEU A 128 11.48 19.76 -1.98
C LEU A 128 10.82 20.14 -3.31
N GLU A 129 11.61 20.41 -4.35
CA GLU A 129 11.11 20.84 -5.66
C GLU A 129 10.38 19.71 -6.40
N ILE A 130 10.99 18.53 -6.51
CA ILE A 130 10.38 17.39 -7.23
C ILE A 130 9.49 16.52 -6.34
N ASN A 131 9.42 16.84 -5.04
CA ASN A 131 8.62 16.15 -4.03
C ASN A 131 8.80 14.63 -4.10
N CYS A 132 10.06 14.17 -4.13
CA CYS A 132 10.46 12.77 -4.22
C CYS A 132 11.37 12.39 -3.05
N SER A 133 11.56 11.10 -2.79
CA SER A 133 12.43 10.67 -1.70
C SER A 133 13.91 10.98 -1.99
N ALA A 134 14.70 11.24 -0.95
CA ALA A 134 16.14 11.52 -1.11
C ALA A 134 16.91 10.42 -1.88
N PRO A 135 16.66 9.11 -1.70
CA PRO A 135 17.28 8.07 -2.52
C PRO A 135 16.93 8.18 -4.02
N GLU A 136 15.67 8.46 -4.36
CA GLU A 136 15.23 8.59 -5.75
C GLU A 136 15.84 9.83 -6.42
N VAL A 137 15.85 10.96 -5.71
CA VAL A 137 16.47 12.19 -6.20
C VAL A 137 17.97 11.99 -6.43
N ARG A 138 18.64 11.23 -5.55
CA ARG A 138 20.06 10.93 -5.70
C ARG A 138 20.35 10.15 -6.98
N LEU A 139 19.52 9.17 -7.33
CA LEU A 139 19.67 8.43 -8.59
C LEU A 139 19.53 9.34 -9.82
N LEU A 140 18.57 10.28 -9.80
CA LEU A 140 18.40 11.25 -10.89
C LEU A 140 19.60 12.20 -11.01
N LEU A 141 20.15 12.66 -9.88
CA LEU A 141 21.32 13.54 -9.87
C LEU A 141 22.60 12.82 -10.33
N GLU A 142 22.80 11.57 -9.93
CA GLU A 142 23.90 10.73 -10.42
C GLU A 142 23.80 10.51 -11.94
N GLU A 143 22.58 10.33 -12.45
CA GLU A 143 22.35 10.20 -13.88
C GLU A 143 22.62 11.50 -14.64
N LEU A 144 22.16 12.64 -14.15
CA LEU A 144 22.47 13.96 -14.72
C LEU A 144 23.97 14.27 -14.69
N GLN A 145 24.69 13.80 -13.67
CA GLN A 145 26.14 13.90 -13.58
C GLN A 145 26.82 13.03 -14.64
N ARG A 146 26.36 11.79 -14.82
CA ARG A 146 26.87 10.88 -15.86
C ARG A 146 26.61 11.39 -17.28
N GLU A 147 25.52 12.13 -17.47
CA GLU A 147 25.18 12.80 -18.73
C GLU A 147 25.93 14.14 -18.94
N ASP A 148 26.86 14.50 -18.05
CA ASP A 148 27.60 15.77 -18.07
C ASP A 148 26.69 17.02 -18.09
N LEU A 149 25.52 16.94 -17.45
CA LEU A 149 24.58 18.06 -17.34
C LEU A 149 24.71 18.80 -16.00
N MET A 150 25.25 18.12 -14.98
CA MET A 150 25.45 18.68 -13.64
C MET A 150 26.77 18.23 -13.05
N ILE A 151 27.36 19.08 -12.20
CA ILE A 151 28.54 18.75 -11.39
C ILE A 151 28.22 18.88 -9.92
N VAL A 152 28.84 18.00 -9.13
CA VAL A 152 28.79 18.02 -7.67
C VAL A 152 30.04 18.69 -7.11
N GLY A 153 29.88 19.51 -6.09
CA GLY A 153 30.98 20.15 -5.40
C GLY A 153 30.59 20.58 -3.99
N ASN A 154 31.54 21.20 -3.29
CA ASN A 154 31.29 21.77 -1.98
C ASN A 154 31.16 23.29 -2.12
N ARG A 155 30.09 23.85 -1.57
CA ARG A 155 29.90 25.29 -1.52
C ARG A 155 30.94 25.92 -0.59
N GLU A 156 31.62 26.97 -1.07
CA GLU A 156 32.75 27.58 -0.35
C GLU A 156 32.36 28.19 1.00
N ARG A 157 31.11 28.64 1.14
CA ARG A 157 30.63 29.35 2.32
C ARG A 157 30.43 28.45 3.54
N ASP A 158 29.88 27.25 3.35
CA ASP A 158 29.39 26.37 4.43
C ASP A 158 29.83 24.90 4.28
N GLY A 159 30.53 24.56 3.19
CA GLY A 159 30.99 23.20 2.92
C GLY A 159 29.86 22.23 2.53
N ALA A 160 28.64 22.72 2.30
CA ALA A 160 27.53 21.86 1.91
C ALA A 160 27.77 21.25 0.52
N VAL A 161 27.35 20.00 0.34
CA VAL A 161 27.35 19.34 -0.97
C VAL A 161 26.26 19.96 -1.83
N VAL A 162 26.68 20.55 -2.95
CA VAL A 162 25.81 21.24 -3.90
C VAL A 162 25.98 20.68 -5.30
N TYR A 163 24.91 20.79 -6.06
CA TYR A 163 24.84 20.45 -7.47
C TYR A 163 24.64 21.74 -8.26
N ARG A 164 25.38 21.89 -9.36
CA ARG A 164 25.27 23.04 -10.27
C ARG A 164 25.35 22.57 -11.71
N ILE A 165 24.77 23.35 -12.62
CA ILE A 165 24.88 23.10 -14.06
C ILE A 165 26.31 23.42 -14.52
N ILE A 166 26.78 22.69 -15.53
CA ILE A 166 28.06 22.95 -16.19
C ILE A 166 28.03 24.28 -16.96
#